data_AF-A0A429ZN19-F1
#
_entry.id   AF-A0A429ZN19-F1
#
_cell.length_a   1.000
_cell.length_b   1.000
_cell.length_c   1.000
_cell.angle_alpha   90.00
_cell.angle_beta   90.00
_cell.angle_gamma   90.00
#
_symmetry.space_group_name_H-M   'P 1'
#
loop_
_entity.id
_entity.type
_entity.pdbx_description
1 polymer ?
#
loop_
_entity_poly.entity_id
_entity_poly.type
_entity_poly.pdbx_seq_one_letter_code
_entity_poly.pdbx_strand_id
1 'polypeptide(L)'
;MTYLKNIFIQKKIDDSFLRPLGAGFAMFITLLFAVILDDTKIATIGIMGAFSYLYFQYTSVYQNIRFIFFHGISLYISFTIGIYAGFHPETIPFLISILSFFYFLVTKLFNVPKPDYFFILMLFATGTNLSDIQHIFTTSNYLLFGIFGALISGGVISFLLKLPLKNSTKN
;
A
#
# COMPACT_ATOMS: atom_id res chain seq x y z
N MET A 1 16.20 23.50 26.15
CA MET A 1 14.89 22.87 26.47
C MET A 1 13.74 23.31 25.56
N THR A 2 13.84 24.39 24.79
CA THR A 2 12.75 24.90 23.93
C THR A 2 12.43 24.01 22.71
N TYR A 3 13.42 23.32 22.13
CA TYR A 3 13.22 22.44 20.96
C TYR A 3 12.53 21.11 21.29
N LEU A 4 12.80 20.53 22.47
CA LEU A 4 12.12 19.29 22.91
C LEU A 4 10.62 19.52 23.14
N LYS A 5 10.24 20.72 23.59
CA LYS A 5 8.83 21.06 23.81
C LYS A 5 8.03 21.06 22.51
N ASN A 6 8.65 21.45 21.38
CA ASN A 6 8.03 21.42 20.06
C ASN A 6 7.83 20.00 19.50
N ILE A 7 8.55 18.98 20.00
CA ILE A 7 8.34 17.58 19.60
C ILE A 7 6.98 17.07 20.12
N PHE A 8 6.54 17.58 21.28
CA PHE A 8 5.28 17.18 21.92
C PHE A 8 4.10 18.09 21.57
N ILE A 9 4.28 19.09 20.68
CA ILE A 9 3.17 19.86 20.14
C ILE A 9 2.45 18.99 19.10
N GLN A 10 1.45 18.23 19.55
CA GLN A 10 0.53 17.55 18.66
C GLN A 10 -0.27 18.59 17.89
N LYS A 11 0.09 18.78 16.61
CA LYS A 11 -0.75 19.53 15.68
C LYS A 11 -2.04 18.74 15.50
N LYS A 12 -3.18 19.32 15.86
CA LYS A 12 -4.49 18.67 15.70
C LYS A 12 -4.72 18.42 14.21
N ILE A 13 -4.65 17.16 13.79
CA ILE A 13 -4.96 16.76 12.41
C ILE A 13 -6.45 16.45 12.41
N ASP A 14 -7.22 17.19 11.62
CA ASP A 14 -8.65 16.97 11.43
C ASP A 14 -8.86 15.80 10.45
N ASP A 15 -8.33 14.62 10.81
CA ASP A 15 -8.48 13.39 10.04
C ASP A 15 -9.69 12.63 10.59
N SER A 16 -10.60 12.20 9.71
CA SER A 16 -11.74 11.40 10.15
C SER A 16 -11.26 10.07 10.73
N PHE A 17 -11.82 9.69 11.88
CA PHE A 17 -11.59 8.39 12.49
C PHE A 17 -11.90 7.21 11.54
N LEU A 18 -12.74 7.44 10.51
CA LEU A 18 -13.09 6.45 9.51
C LEU A 18 -11.91 6.01 8.64
N ARG A 19 -10.90 6.86 8.43
CA ARG A 19 -9.75 6.49 7.58
C ARG A 19 -8.82 5.48 8.27
N PRO A 20 -8.35 5.68 9.52
CA PRO A 20 -7.65 4.62 10.26
C PRO A 20 -8.48 3.34 10.41
N LEU A 21 -9.79 3.47 10.64
CA LEU A 21 -10.70 2.32 10.71
C LEU A 21 -10.77 1.57 9.38
N GLY A 22 -10.72 2.27 8.26
CA GLY A 22 -10.60 1.68 6.93
C GLY A 22 -9.33 0.85 6.72
N ALA A 23 -8.19 1.29 7.25
CA ALA A 23 -6.97 0.49 7.21
C ALA A 23 -7.15 -0.81 8.01
N GLY A 24 -7.72 -0.71 9.22
CA GLY A 24 -8.08 -1.88 10.02
C GLY A 24 -9.07 -2.81 9.31
N PHE A 25 -10.05 -2.25 8.60
CA PHE A 25 -11.04 -3.02 7.86
C PHE A 25 -10.44 -3.73 6.63
N ALA A 26 -9.49 -3.09 5.93
CA ALA A 26 -8.74 -3.72 4.84
C ALA A 26 -7.95 -4.94 5.34
N MET A 27 -7.30 -4.80 6.50
CA MET A 27 -6.58 -5.89 7.17
C MET A 27 -7.54 -7.01 7.58
N PHE A 28 -8.67 -6.65 8.18
CA PHE A 28 -9.71 -7.61 8.61
C PHE A 28 -10.23 -8.45 7.43
N ILE A 29 -10.58 -7.82 6.30
CA ILE A 29 -11.06 -8.54 5.11
C ILE A 29 -9.98 -9.51 4.61
N THR A 30 -8.72 -9.08 4.58
CA THR A 30 -7.60 -9.91 4.14
C THR A 30 -7.41 -11.12 5.04
N LEU A 31 -7.48 -10.92 6.36
CA LEU A 31 -7.41 -12.00 7.35
C LEU A 31 -8.61 -12.95 7.25
N LEU A 32 -9.79 -12.43 6.94
CA LEU A 32 -10.97 -13.26 6.72
C LEU A 32 -10.77 -14.20 5.52
N PHE A 33 -10.15 -13.73 4.42
CA PHE A 33 -9.76 -14.61 3.32
C PHE A 33 -8.77 -15.69 3.76
N ALA A 34 -7.78 -15.33 4.58
CA ALA A 34 -6.81 -16.30 5.11
C ALA A 34 -7.49 -17.41 5.92
N VAL A 35 -8.47 -17.06 6.76
CA VAL A 35 -9.23 -18.03 7.57
C VAL A 35 -10.14 -18.89 6.70
N ILE A 36 -10.89 -18.29 5.77
CA ILE A 36 -11.83 -19.02 4.91
C ILE A 36 -11.12 -20.01 3.98
N LEU A 37 -9.93 -19.63 3.49
CA LEU A 37 -9.14 -20.45 2.57
C LEU A 37 -8.13 -21.35 3.28
N ASP A 38 -8.06 -21.28 4.61
CA ASP A 38 -7.09 -22.00 5.45
C ASP A 38 -5.63 -21.82 4.99
N ASP A 39 -5.27 -20.60 4.57
CA ASP A 39 -3.95 -20.28 4.04
C ASP A 39 -3.26 -19.15 4.81
N THR A 40 -2.27 -19.56 5.62
CA THR A 40 -1.46 -18.66 6.45
C THR A 40 -0.55 -17.72 5.64
N LYS A 41 -0.28 -18.00 4.36
CA LYS A 41 0.46 -17.09 3.47
C LYS A 41 -0.36 -15.86 3.12
N ILE A 42 -1.69 -15.99 3.04
CA ILE A 42 -2.59 -14.83 2.91
C ILE A 42 -2.50 -13.95 4.16
N ALA A 43 -2.41 -14.56 5.36
CA ALA A 43 -2.27 -13.81 6.60
C ALA A 43 -0.91 -13.10 6.72
N THR A 44 0.17 -13.68 6.22
CA THR A 44 1.53 -13.11 6.35
C THR A 44 1.88 -12.17 5.20
N ILE A 45 1.77 -12.63 3.96
CA ILE A 45 2.12 -11.88 2.75
C ILE A 45 0.94 -11.04 2.27
N GLY A 46 -0.27 -11.59 2.31
CA GLY A 46 -1.46 -10.91 1.82
C GLY A 46 -1.74 -9.61 2.57
N ILE A 47 -1.55 -9.59 3.89
CA ILE A 47 -1.67 -8.37 4.71
C ILE A 47 -0.84 -7.20 4.17
N MET A 48 0.35 -7.45 3.61
CA MET A 48 1.19 -6.40 3.07
C MET A 48 0.55 -5.68 1.88
N GLY A 49 -0.30 -6.39 1.11
CA GLY A 49 -1.11 -5.79 0.06
C GLY A 49 -2.19 -4.83 0.59
N ALA A 50 -2.66 -5.02 1.83
CA ALA A 50 -3.65 -4.14 2.45
C ALA A 50 -3.10 -2.73 2.73
N PHE A 51 -1.76 -2.56 2.78
CA PHE A 51 -1.13 -1.24 2.84
C PHE A 51 -1.45 -0.36 1.63
N SER A 52 -1.94 -0.93 0.52
CA SER A 52 -2.46 -0.16 -0.60
C SER A 52 -3.59 0.81 -0.18
N TYR A 53 -4.35 0.49 0.88
CA TYR A 53 -5.38 1.38 1.44
C TYR A 53 -4.82 2.71 1.93
N LEU A 54 -3.56 2.78 2.36
CA LEU A 54 -2.97 4.01 2.92
C LEU A 54 -2.97 5.19 1.93
N TYR A 55 -3.11 4.90 0.65
CA TYR A 55 -3.28 5.88 -0.43
C TYR A 55 -4.68 6.50 -0.52
N PHE A 56 -5.65 6.02 0.28
CA PHE A 56 -6.98 6.62 0.38
C PHE A 56 -6.93 8.11 0.69
N GLN A 57 -7.71 8.90 -0.04
CA GLN A 57 -7.85 10.36 0.12
C GLN A 57 -9.32 10.75 0.38
N TYR A 58 -9.54 12.00 0.79
CA TYR A 58 -10.89 12.56 0.96
C TYR A 58 -11.39 13.23 -0.34
N THR A 59 -11.28 12.56 -1.48
CA THR A 59 -11.70 13.11 -2.79
C THR A 59 -13.01 12.49 -3.29
N SER A 60 -12.99 11.66 -4.32
CA SER A 60 -14.14 10.90 -4.81
C SER A 60 -13.91 9.41 -4.68
N VAL A 61 -15.01 8.65 -4.63
CA VAL A 61 -14.99 7.18 -4.64
C VAL A 61 -14.11 6.67 -5.79
N TYR A 62 -14.34 7.17 -7.00
CA TYR A 62 -13.56 6.74 -8.18
C TYR A 62 -12.06 7.05 -8.06
N GLN A 63 -11.68 8.23 -7.57
CA GLN A 63 -10.26 8.57 -7.40
C GLN A 63 -9.60 7.73 -6.31
N ASN A 64 -10.28 7.50 -5.19
CA ASN A 64 -9.76 6.67 -4.11
C ASN A 64 -9.48 5.24 -4.58
N ILE A 65 -10.45 4.63 -5.25
CA ILE A 65 -10.28 3.29 -5.81
C ILE A 65 -9.11 3.26 -6.80
N ARG A 66 -8.97 4.27 -7.67
CA ARG A 66 -7.81 4.36 -8.57
C ARG A 66 -6.49 4.48 -7.83
N PHE A 67 -6.40 5.35 -6.83
CA PHE A 67 -5.16 5.52 -6.06
C PHE A 67 -4.76 4.25 -5.31
N ILE A 68 -5.72 3.60 -4.65
CA ILE A 68 -5.49 2.32 -3.96
C ILE A 68 -5.06 1.25 -4.98
N PHE A 69 -5.71 1.17 -6.13
CA PHE A 69 -5.40 0.19 -7.18
C PHE A 69 -3.99 0.37 -7.75
N PHE A 70 -3.62 1.58 -8.19
CA PHE A 70 -2.30 1.85 -8.76
C PHE A 70 -1.19 1.71 -7.71
N HIS A 71 -1.45 2.10 -6.47
CA HIS A 71 -0.51 1.85 -5.39
C HIS A 71 -0.34 0.34 -5.14
N GLY A 72 -1.44 -0.41 -5.06
CA GLY A 72 -1.43 -1.87 -4.93
C GLY A 72 -0.66 -2.59 -6.03
N ILE A 73 -0.85 -2.20 -7.30
CA ILE A 73 -0.05 -2.73 -8.42
C ILE A 73 1.44 -2.43 -8.20
N SER A 74 1.78 -1.21 -7.76
CA SER A 74 3.16 -0.84 -7.50
C SER A 74 3.78 -1.67 -6.37
N LEU A 75 3.01 -1.95 -5.30
CA LEU A 75 3.44 -2.86 -4.24
C LEU A 75 3.69 -4.28 -4.78
N TYR A 76 2.78 -4.81 -5.58
CA TYR A 76 2.89 -6.14 -6.19
C TYR A 76 4.12 -6.26 -7.09
N ILE A 77 4.35 -5.30 -7.99
CA ILE A 77 5.50 -5.29 -8.90
C ILE A 77 6.80 -5.20 -8.09
N SER A 78 6.87 -4.25 -7.16
CA SER A 78 8.06 -4.01 -6.34
C SER A 78 8.43 -5.24 -5.49
N PHE A 79 7.44 -5.88 -4.87
CA PHE A 79 7.64 -7.12 -4.12
C PHE A 79 8.13 -8.27 -5.02
N THR A 80 7.54 -8.42 -6.21
CA THR A 80 7.94 -9.46 -7.17
C THR A 80 9.38 -9.26 -7.64
N ILE A 81 9.77 -8.03 -7.96
CA ILE A 81 11.15 -7.68 -8.30
C ILE A 81 12.07 -7.92 -7.09
N GLY A 82 11.61 -7.64 -5.87
CA GLY A 82 12.32 -7.91 -4.64
C GLY A 82 12.65 -9.39 -4.46
N ILE A 83 11.66 -10.29 -4.62
CA ILE A 83 11.90 -11.74 -4.56
C ILE A 83 12.92 -12.16 -5.62
N TYR A 84 12.76 -11.69 -6.86
CA TYR A 84 13.71 -11.97 -7.94
C TYR A 84 15.13 -11.51 -7.60
N ALA A 85 15.27 -10.30 -7.05
CA ALA A 85 16.56 -9.75 -6.63
C ALA A 85 17.20 -10.54 -5.48
N GLY A 86 16.39 -11.19 -4.64
CA GLY A 86 16.86 -12.07 -3.57
C GLY A 86 17.71 -13.25 -4.07
N PHE A 87 17.46 -13.75 -5.28
CA PHE A 87 18.29 -14.81 -5.90
C PHE A 87 19.66 -14.30 -6.36
N HIS A 88 19.80 -12.99 -6.57
CA HIS A 88 21.05 -12.35 -7.01
C HIS A 88 21.35 -11.14 -6.12
N PRO A 89 21.82 -11.34 -4.87
CA PRO A 89 21.96 -10.27 -3.89
C PRO A 89 22.80 -9.08 -4.36
N GLU A 90 23.77 -9.31 -5.25
CA GLU A 90 24.62 -8.28 -5.84
C GLU A 90 23.84 -7.26 -6.71
N THR A 91 22.66 -7.65 -7.20
CA THR A 91 21.78 -6.77 -7.98
C THR A 91 20.90 -5.86 -7.11
N ILE A 92 20.75 -6.16 -5.82
CA ILE A 92 19.86 -5.44 -4.90
C ILE A 92 20.14 -3.94 -4.85
N PRO A 93 21.40 -3.45 -4.66
CA PRO A 93 21.68 -2.02 -4.60
C PRO A 93 21.31 -1.27 -5.88
N PHE A 94 21.49 -1.92 -7.03
CA PHE A 94 21.16 -1.33 -8.33
C PHE A 94 19.64 -1.26 -8.54
N LEU A 95 18.93 -2.37 -8.27
CA LEU A 95 17.48 -2.44 -8.45
C LEU A 95 16.73 -1.51 -7.49
N ILE A 96 17.13 -1.46 -6.22
CA ILE A 96 16.50 -0.55 -5.25
C ILE A 96 16.75 0.92 -5.60
N SER A 97 17.93 1.25 -6.14
CA SER A 97 18.25 2.62 -6.57
C SER A 97 17.42 3.04 -7.78
N ILE A 98 17.28 2.16 -8.77
CA ILE A 98 16.44 2.40 -9.96
C ILE A 98 14.98 2.55 -9.55
N LEU A 99 14.45 1.65 -8.73
CA LEU A 99 13.07 1.72 -8.22
C LEU A 99 12.85 3.00 -7.42
N SER A 100 13.76 3.33 -6.49
CA SER A 100 13.67 4.54 -5.67
C SER A 100 13.67 5.80 -6.53
N PHE A 101 14.58 5.92 -7.48
CA PHE A 101 14.64 7.06 -8.39
C PHE A 101 13.38 7.18 -9.25
N PHE A 102 12.94 6.07 -9.86
CA PHE A 102 11.75 6.04 -10.70
C PHE A 102 10.50 6.43 -9.92
N TYR A 103 10.24 5.78 -8.77
CA TYR A 103 9.07 6.08 -7.97
C TYR A 103 9.14 7.47 -7.35
N PHE A 104 10.30 7.94 -6.94
CA PHE A 104 10.48 9.34 -6.53
C PHE A 104 10.06 10.30 -7.65
N LEU A 105 10.53 10.09 -8.89
CA LEU A 105 10.19 10.96 -10.01
C LEU A 105 8.69 10.93 -10.28
N VAL A 106 8.09 9.74 -10.37
CA VAL A 106 6.65 9.56 -10.61
C VAL A 106 5.85 10.26 -9.51
N THR A 107 6.16 10.03 -8.25
CA THR A 107 5.35 10.59 -7.16
C THR A 107 5.48 12.10 -7.03
N LYS A 108 6.66 12.67 -7.32
CA LYS A 108 6.83 14.13 -7.38
C LYS A 108 6.15 14.73 -8.60
N LEU A 109 6.28 14.13 -9.77
CA LEU A 109 5.66 14.63 -11.00
C LEU A 109 4.13 14.65 -10.92
N PHE A 110 3.53 13.63 -10.29
CA PHE A 110 2.08 13.50 -10.17
C PHE A 110 1.52 13.98 -8.82
N ASN A 111 2.33 14.63 -7.96
CA ASN A 111 1.93 15.11 -6.63
C ASN A 111 1.18 14.05 -5.80
N VAL A 112 1.71 12.83 -5.82
CA VAL A 112 1.10 11.68 -5.17
C VAL A 112 1.10 11.88 -3.65
N PRO A 113 -0.03 11.64 -2.95
CA PRO A 113 -0.11 11.86 -1.52
C PRO A 113 0.75 10.87 -0.71
N LYS A 114 1.11 11.28 0.51
CA LYS A 114 1.85 10.43 1.45
C LYS A 114 1.04 9.16 1.80
N PRO A 115 1.67 7.98 1.97
CA PRO A 115 3.08 7.75 2.30
C PRO A 115 4.10 7.74 1.14
N ASP A 116 3.74 8.25 -0.04
CA ASP A 116 4.68 8.41 -1.17
C ASP A 116 5.24 7.02 -1.57
N TYR A 117 6.45 6.94 -2.13
CA TYR A 117 7.05 5.68 -2.57
C TYR A 117 7.58 4.77 -1.44
N PHE A 118 7.46 5.14 -0.16
CA PHE A 118 8.08 4.43 0.95
C PHE A 118 7.66 2.96 1.07
N PHE A 119 6.35 2.68 1.03
CA PHE A 119 5.84 1.29 1.12
C PHE A 119 6.25 0.45 -0.09
N ILE A 120 6.45 1.07 -1.24
CA ILE A 120 6.90 0.38 -2.45
C ILE A 120 8.32 -0.15 -2.23
N LEU A 121 9.22 0.68 -1.69
CA LEU A 121 10.60 0.26 -1.36
C LEU A 121 10.64 -0.75 -0.21
N MET A 122 9.78 -0.60 0.79
CA MET A 122 9.65 -1.57 1.88
C MET A 122 9.27 -2.95 1.35
N LEU A 123 8.31 -3.02 0.42
CA LEU A 123 7.89 -4.28 -0.18
C LEU A 123 8.98 -4.92 -1.04
N PHE A 124 9.75 -4.12 -1.79
CA PHE A 124 10.94 -4.62 -2.47
C PHE A 124 11.92 -5.27 -1.47
N ALA A 125 12.29 -4.54 -0.42
CA ALA A 125 13.24 -5.04 0.59
C ALA A 125 12.70 -6.26 1.36
N THR A 126 11.39 -6.36 1.55
CA THR A 126 10.81 -7.56 2.15
C THR A 126 10.90 -8.74 1.18
N GLY A 127 10.62 -8.52 -0.10
CA GLY A 127 10.76 -9.53 -1.15
C GLY A 127 12.18 -10.12 -1.22
N THR A 128 13.23 -9.29 -1.06
CA THR A 128 14.63 -9.78 -1.10
C THR A 128 14.96 -10.78 0.00
N ASN A 129 14.20 -10.79 1.11
CA ASN A 129 14.38 -11.73 2.21
C ASN A 129 13.64 -13.07 2.00
N LEU A 130 12.95 -13.26 0.87
CA LEU A 130 12.19 -14.47 0.54
C LEU A 130 12.87 -15.30 -0.57
N SER A 131 14.19 -15.17 -0.70
CA SER A 131 15.02 -15.81 -1.75
C SER A 131 14.94 -17.33 -1.80
N ASP A 132 14.50 -17.99 -0.73
CA ASP A 132 14.39 -19.45 -0.68
C ASP A 132 13.14 -19.99 -1.38
N ILE A 133 12.23 -19.11 -1.82
CA ILE A 133 10.95 -19.50 -2.40
C ILE A 133 11.04 -19.55 -3.93
N GLN A 134 11.13 -20.76 -4.50
CA GLN A 134 11.24 -20.99 -5.94
C GLN A 134 10.03 -20.48 -6.76
N HIS A 135 8.87 -20.28 -6.13
CA HIS A 135 7.64 -19.85 -6.79
C HIS A 135 7.38 -18.35 -6.60
N ILE A 136 8.13 -17.53 -7.33
CA ILE A 136 8.05 -16.05 -7.27
C ILE A 136 6.62 -15.56 -7.47
N PHE A 137 6.00 -15.89 -8.61
CA PHE A 137 4.66 -15.40 -8.96
C PHE A 137 3.57 -15.90 -8.00
N THR A 138 3.62 -17.18 -7.60
CA THR A 138 2.64 -17.74 -6.65
C THR A 138 2.73 -17.03 -5.31
N THR A 139 3.94 -16.69 -4.87
CA THR A 139 4.18 -15.96 -3.62
C THR A 139 3.68 -14.52 -3.71
N SER A 140 3.98 -13.83 -4.82
CA SER A 140 3.48 -12.48 -5.06
C SER A 140 1.96 -12.43 -5.14
N ASN A 141 1.30 -13.45 -5.69
CA ASN A 141 -0.16 -13.50 -5.82
C ASN A 141 -0.89 -13.42 -4.48
N TYR A 142 -0.26 -13.82 -3.36
CA TYR A 142 -0.86 -13.62 -2.04
C TYR A 142 -1.11 -12.14 -1.71
N LEU A 143 -0.30 -11.19 -2.21
CA LEU A 143 -0.57 -9.75 -2.03
C LEU A 143 -1.90 -9.31 -2.64
N LEU A 144 -2.38 -9.99 -3.69
CA LEU A 144 -3.61 -9.61 -4.37
C LEU A 144 -4.82 -9.68 -3.43
N PHE A 145 -4.84 -10.61 -2.47
CA PHE A 145 -5.88 -10.67 -1.44
C PHE A 145 -5.92 -9.41 -0.58
N GLY A 146 -4.75 -8.89 -0.19
CA GLY A 146 -4.64 -7.64 0.54
C GLY A 146 -5.07 -6.42 -0.25
N ILE A 147 -4.65 -6.35 -1.51
CA ILE A 147 -5.04 -5.26 -2.42
C ILE A 147 -6.56 -5.29 -2.62
N PHE A 148 -7.14 -6.48 -2.77
CA PHE A 148 -8.59 -6.64 -2.87
C PHE A 148 -9.31 -6.19 -1.59
N GLY A 149 -8.81 -6.58 -0.41
CA GLY A 149 -9.33 -6.11 0.88
C GLY A 149 -9.26 -4.58 1.03
N ALA A 150 -8.16 -3.97 0.58
CA ALA A 150 -8.00 -2.53 0.56
C ALA A 150 -8.96 -1.82 -0.41
N LEU A 151 -9.23 -2.39 -1.58
CA LEU A 151 -10.19 -1.83 -2.54
C LEU A 151 -11.62 -1.88 -1.98
N ILE A 152 -12.02 -3.01 -1.38
CA ILE A 152 -13.33 -3.13 -0.71
C ILE A 152 -13.44 -2.08 0.40
N SER A 153 -12.42 -2.00 1.28
CA SER A 153 -12.41 -1.04 2.37
C SER A 153 -12.45 0.41 1.86
N GLY A 154 -11.66 0.72 0.84
CA GLY A 154 -11.66 2.02 0.18
C GLY A 154 -13.04 2.42 -0.35
N GLY A 155 -13.76 1.48 -0.95
CA GLY A 155 -15.14 1.67 -1.39
C GLY A 155 -16.07 1.95 -0.21
N VAL A 156 -16.10 1.06 0.78
CA VAL A 156 -16.97 1.17 1.97
C VAL A 156 -16.75 2.48 2.72
N ILE A 157 -15.50 2.84 3.01
CA ILE A 157 -15.18 4.09 3.72
C ILE A 157 -15.53 5.31 2.88
N SER A 158 -15.32 5.28 1.55
CA SER A 158 -15.74 6.38 0.69
C SER A 158 -17.26 6.61 0.74
N PHE A 159 -18.05 5.54 0.79
CA PHE A 159 -19.52 5.63 0.94
C PHE A 159 -19.94 6.10 2.32
N LEU A 160 -19.31 5.61 3.40
CA LEU A 160 -19.60 6.05 4.77
C LEU A 160 -19.30 7.54 4.98
N LEU A 161 -18.25 8.04 4.33
CA LEU A 161 -17.89 9.46 4.30
C LEU A 161 -18.77 10.29 3.34
N LYS A 162 -19.71 9.66 2.62
CA LYS A 162 -20.58 10.28 1.62
C LYS A 162 -19.80 11.07 0.56
N LEU A 163 -18.63 10.56 0.16
CA LEU A 163 -17.82 11.18 -0.88
C LEU A 163 -18.55 11.16 -2.24
N PRO A 164 -18.34 12.16 -3.11
CA PRO A 164 -18.91 12.16 -4.45
C PRO A 164 -18.41 10.94 -5.25
N LEU A 165 -19.27 10.37 -6.10
CA LEU A 165 -18.92 9.20 -6.94
C LEU A 165 -17.76 9.52 -7.89
N LYS A 166 -17.80 10.69 -8.52
CA LYS A 166 -16.76 11.23 -9.40
C LYS A 166 -16.59 12.70 -9.08
N ASN A 167 -15.36 13.20 -9.11
CA ASN A 167 -15.13 14.64 -9.03
C ASN A 167 -15.87 15.32 -10.19
N SER A 168 -16.84 16.18 -9.87
CA SER A 168 -17.44 17.09 -10.84
C SER A 168 -16.35 18.07 -11.26
N THR A 169 -15.76 17.86 -12.43
CA THR A 169 -14.87 18.83 -13.06
C THR A 169 -15.69 20.10 -13.32
N LYS A 170 -15.57 21.12 -12.47
CA LYS A 170 -15.56 22.50 -12.95
C LYS A 170 -14.18 22.69 -13.58
N ASN A 171 -14.10 22.42 -14.88
CA ASN A 171 -13.13 23.08 -15.74
C ASN A 171 -13.72 24.44 -16.13
#